data_AF-A0A178ZFG6-F1
#
_entry.id   AF-A0A178ZFG6-F1
#
_cell.length_a   1.000
_cell.length_b   1.000
_cell.length_c   1.000
_cell.angle_alpha   90.00
_cell.angle_beta   90.00
_cell.angle_gamma   90.00
#
_symmetry.space_group_name_H-M   'P 1'
#
loop_
_entity.id
_entity.type
_entity.pdbx_description
1 polymer ?
#
loop_
_entity_poly.entity_id
_entity_poly.type
_entity_poly.pdbx_seq_one_letter_code
_entity_poly.pdbx_strand_id
1 'polypeptide(L)'
;MLPSILILGARLADTLAVTYGLKRNPYLKDAIMKRNSPQIPDGNGNFHEEAAHEKVVVFLLGLKLNHPLGIFSHNAKTLVDYVAKFEKELETKAPEGGYYGGTNWTNQEQNGATEAVLISYWRSIEDIHEFAYGPTHREAWDWWNRTVAENDHIGINHEIFGVDQKQWEGIYINFQPTLLGATTYLRKGDKFIGGKVDDQWINPLMDASKGKLRSSAGRLGRNPTQLYEKHGLGPDSSYEKEAE
;
A
#
# COMPACT_ATOMS: atom_id res chain seq x y z
N MET A 1 0.02 -41.37 4.30
CA MET A 1 1.09 -41.53 3.28
C MET A 1 0.56 -41.25 1.87
N LEU A 2 -0.38 -42.06 1.34
CA LEU A 2 -0.90 -41.89 -0.02
C LEU A 2 -1.52 -40.49 -0.32
N PRO A 3 -2.33 -39.88 0.57
CA PRO A 3 -2.87 -38.53 0.31
C PRO A 3 -1.78 -37.46 0.20
N SER A 4 -0.74 -37.53 1.04
CA SER A 4 0.38 -36.59 1.02
C SER A 4 1.20 -36.70 -0.26
N ILE A 5 1.46 -37.92 -0.73
CA ILE A 5 2.19 -38.16 -2.00
C ILE A 5 1.40 -37.61 -3.18
N LEU A 6 0.08 -37.81 -3.22
CA LEU A 6 -0.78 -37.28 -4.29
C LEU A 6 -0.81 -35.75 -4.30
N ILE A 7 -0.94 -35.12 -3.12
CA ILE A 7 -0.93 -33.65 -2.99
C ILE A 7 0.42 -33.09 -3.44
N LEU A 8 1.52 -33.66 -2.96
CA LEU A 8 2.86 -33.21 -3.33
C LEU A 8 3.15 -33.45 -4.82
N GLY A 9 2.73 -34.60 -5.36
CA GLY A 9 2.85 -34.90 -6.79
C GLY A 9 2.07 -33.91 -7.66
N ALA A 10 0.83 -33.58 -7.28
CA ALA A 10 0.04 -32.56 -7.98
C ALA A 10 0.67 -31.17 -7.91
N ARG A 11 1.22 -30.78 -6.75
CA ARG A 11 1.94 -29.51 -6.58
C ARG A 11 3.21 -29.47 -7.44
N LEU A 12 4.00 -30.55 -7.44
CA LEU A 12 5.20 -30.66 -8.26
C LEU A 12 4.86 -30.56 -9.75
N ALA A 13 3.83 -31.29 -10.22
CA ALA A 13 3.38 -31.21 -11.60
C ALA A 13 2.94 -29.79 -11.98
N ASP A 14 2.19 -29.10 -11.11
CA ASP A 14 1.78 -27.71 -11.35
C ASP A 14 2.98 -26.76 -11.42
N THR A 15 3.95 -26.92 -10.51
CA THR A 15 5.21 -26.17 -10.52
C THR A 15 5.96 -26.39 -11.83
N LEU A 16 6.17 -27.64 -12.24
CA LEU A 16 6.85 -27.95 -13.50
C LEU A 16 6.10 -27.36 -14.71
N ALA A 17 4.77 -27.43 -14.72
CA ALA A 17 3.97 -26.84 -15.78
C ALA A 17 4.15 -25.32 -15.87
N VAL A 18 4.23 -24.61 -14.74
CA VAL A 18 4.53 -23.17 -14.71
C VAL A 18 5.99 -22.91 -15.13
N THR A 19 6.95 -23.66 -14.60
CA THR A 19 8.39 -23.49 -14.88
C THR A 19 8.73 -23.68 -16.35
N TYR A 20 8.12 -24.67 -17.01
CA TYR A 20 8.34 -24.94 -18.43
C TYR A 20 7.40 -24.13 -19.36
N GLY A 21 6.63 -23.18 -18.81
CA GLY A 21 5.74 -22.33 -19.60
C GLY A 21 4.51 -23.03 -20.18
N LEU A 22 4.22 -24.26 -19.75
CA LEU A 22 3.02 -25.01 -20.14
C LEU A 22 1.75 -24.44 -19.51
N LYS A 23 1.89 -23.74 -18.37
CA LYS A 23 0.82 -23.05 -17.65
C LYS A 23 1.24 -21.62 -17.32
N ARG A 24 0.31 -20.66 -17.42
CA ARG A 24 0.53 -19.28 -16.97
C ARG A 24 0.85 -19.28 -15.47
N ASN A 25 1.89 -18.53 -15.08
CA ASN A 25 2.24 -18.35 -13.68
C ASN A 25 1.10 -17.62 -12.92
N PRO A 26 0.38 -18.29 -12.01
CA PRO A 26 -0.69 -17.65 -11.24
C PRO A 26 -0.16 -16.59 -10.26
N TYR A 27 1.13 -16.65 -9.87
CA TYR A 27 1.77 -15.67 -8.99
C TYR A 27 2.01 -14.31 -9.66
N LEU A 28 1.89 -14.23 -10.99
CA LEU A 28 1.95 -12.98 -11.75
C LEU A 28 0.56 -12.46 -12.14
N LYS A 29 -0.51 -13.02 -11.57
CA LYS A 29 -1.84 -12.46 -11.74
C LYS A 29 -1.84 -11.02 -11.21
N ASP A 30 -2.43 -10.12 -12.00
CA ASP A 30 -2.55 -8.68 -11.72
C ASP A 30 -1.21 -7.90 -11.62
N ALA A 31 -0.07 -8.57 -11.85
CA ALA A 31 1.23 -7.92 -11.89
C ALA A 31 1.35 -7.03 -13.14
N ILE A 32 1.82 -5.80 -12.94
CA ILE A 32 2.14 -4.90 -14.05
C ILE A 32 3.60 -5.17 -14.43
N MET A 33 3.78 -5.88 -15.55
CA MET A 33 5.08 -6.34 -16.06
C MET A 33 5.90 -5.22 -16.72
N LYS A 34 6.02 -4.09 -16.02
CA LYS A 34 6.77 -2.88 -16.41
C LYS A 34 7.30 -2.18 -15.15
N ARG A 35 8.22 -1.24 -15.34
CA ARG A 35 8.64 -0.31 -14.28
C ARG A 35 7.61 0.81 -14.15
N ASN A 36 7.03 0.96 -12.97
CA ASN A 36 6.06 2.01 -12.65
C ASN A 36 6.46 2.74 -11.37
N SER A 37 5.97 3.98 -11.23
CA SER A 37 6.12 4.80 -10.04
C SER A 37 4.75 5.30 -9.63
N PRO A 38 4.40 5.30 -8.34
CA PRO A 38 3.20 5.98 -7.89
C PRO A 38 3.44 7.50 -7.96
N GLN A 39 2.41 8.25 -8.35
CA GLN A 39 2.32 9.70 -8.24
C GLN A 39 0.96 10.04 -7.62
N ILE A 40 0.91 11.06 -6.77
CA ILE A 40 -0.34 11.52 -6.15
C ILE A 40 -0.86 12.68 -7.01
N PRO A 41 -2.10 12.62 -7.50
CA PRO A 41 -2.70 13.73 -8.24
C PRO A 41 -3.21 14.83 -7.30
N ASP A 42 -3.54 15.98 -7.87
CA ASP A 42 -4.18 17.09 -7.15
C ASP A 42 -5.61 16.74 -6.68
N GLY A 43 -6.25 17.69 -5.97
CA GLY A 43 -7.63 17.53 -5.47
C GLY A 43 -8.72 17.39 -6.53
N ASN A 44 -8.38 17.47 -7.83
CA ASN A 44 -9.27 17.22 -8.96
C ASN A 44 -8.91 15.92 -9.69
N GLY A 45 -7.86 15.20 -9.26
CA GLY A 45 -7.37 13.96 -9.87
C GLY A 45 -6.49 14.18 -11.10
N ASN A 46 -5.89 15.37 -11.25
CA ASN A 46 -4.90 15.65 -12.29
C ASN A 46 -3.48 15.43 -11.78
N PHE A 47 -2.65 14.75 -12.58
CA PHE A 47 -1.25 14.56 -12.23
C PHE A 47 -0.43 15.82 -12.53
N HIS A 48 0.54 16.10 -11.66
CA HIS A 48 1.48 17.21 -11.81
C HIS A 48 2.54 16.89 -12.87
N GLU A 49 3.10 17.95 -13.47
CA GLU A 49 4.24 17.80 -14.39
C GLU A 49 5.49 17.26 -13.67
N GLU A 50 5.69 17.73 -12.44
CA GLU A 50 6.79 17.26 -11.60
C GLU A 50 6.35 16.16 -10.64
N ALA A 51 7.23 15.17 -10.45
CA ALA A 51 6.98 14.09 -9.52
C ALA A 51 7.02 14.54 -8.05
N ALA A 52 6.38 13.77 -7.16
CA ALA A 52 6.34 14.00 -5.72
C ALA A 52 5.91 15.43 -5.35
N HIS A 53 4.98 16.01 -6.13
CA HIS A 53 4.51 17.38 -5.95
C HIS A 53 3.52 17.50 -4.79
N GLU A 54 2.69 16.50 -4.55
CA GLU A 54 1.84 16.45 -3.36
C GLU A 54 2.62 15.94 -2.15
N LYS A 55 2.22 16.35 -0.95
CA LYS A 55 2.67 15.72 0.29
C LYS A 55 1.96 14.37 0.47
N VAL A 56 2.54 13.50 1.29
CA VAL A 56 1.88 12.23 1.64
C VAL A 56 2.04 11.95 3.12
N VAL A 57 1.00 11.42 3.73
CA VAL A 57 1.05 10.92 5.10
C VAL A 57 0.93 9.41 5.07
N VAL A 58 1.81 8.72 5.78
CA VAL A 58 1.81 7.27 5.92
C VAL A 58 1.40 6.92 7.34
N PHE A 59 0.39 6.08 7.48
CA PHE A 59 -0.11 5.62 8.76
C PHE A 59 0.02 4.10 8.86
N LEU A 60 0.77 3.63 9.85
CA LEU A 60 0.93 2.22 10.18
C LEU A 60 0.03 1.92 11.38
N LEU A 61 -0.83 0.92 11.27
CA LEU A 61 -1.66 0.42 12.36
C LEU A 61 -1.37 -1.07 12.56
N GLY A 62 -0.71 -1.40 13.66
CA GLY A 62 -0.40 -2.77 14.05
C GLY A 62 -1.42 -3.33 15.04
N LEU A 63 -1.83 -4.57 14.80
CA LEU A 63 -2.67 -5.38 15.67
C LEU A 63 -1.98 -6.73 15.88
N LYS A 64 -1.73 -7.08 17.14
CA LYS A 64 -1.00 -8.29 17.50
C LYS A 64 -1.80 -9.15 18.46
N LEU A 65 -1.92 -10.44 18.15
CA LEU A 65 -2.60 -11.41 19.00
C LEU A 65 -1.56 -12.35 19.60
N ASN A 66 -1.27 -12.19 20.90
CA ASN A 66 -0.26 -12.97 21.62
C ASN A 66 -0.84 -14.24 22.27
N HIS A 67 -2.13 -14.49 22.11
CA HIS A 67 -2.77 -15.71 22.63
C HIS A 67 -2.62 -16.88 21.63
N PRO A 68 -2.32 -18.12 22.07
CA PRO A 68 -2.19 -19.29 21.18
C PRO A 68 -3.42 -19.61 20.33
N LEU A 69 -4.60 -19.15 20.76
CA LEU A 69 -5.85 -19.30 20.01
C LEU A 69 -6.01 -18.25 18.88
N GLY A 70 -5.10 -17.27 18.78
CA GLY A 70 -5.15 -16.21 17.77
C GLY A 70 -6.50 -15.50 17.76
N ILE A 71 -7.15 -15.46 16.58
CA ILE A 71 -8.47 -14.82 16.41
C ILE A 71 -9.59 -15.43 17.27
N PHE A 72 -9.41 -16.65 17.78
CA PHE A 72 -10.38 -17.30 18.67
C PHE A 72 -10.18 -16.95 20.16
N SER A 73 -9.19 -16.12 20.51
CA SER A 73 -9.03 -15.64 21.88
C SER A 73 -10.14 -14.66 22.29
N HIS A 74 -10.32 -14.49 23.60
CA HIS A 74 -11.24 -13.49 24.16
C HIS A 74 -11.03 -12.12 23.52
N ASN A 75 -12.11 -11.41 23.21
CA ASN A 75 -12.15 -10.07 22.59
C ASN A 75 -11.47 -9.87 21.21
N ALA A 76 -10.74 -10.86 20.66
CA ALA A 76 -10.06 -10.73 19.36
C ALA A 76 -11.05 -10.54 18.21
N LYS A 77 -12.18 -11.28 18.20
CA LYS A 77 -13.23 -11.10 17.20
C LYS A 77 -13.81 -9.68 17.23
N THR A 78 -14.13 -9.16 18.43
CA THR A 78 -14.68 -7.81 18.58
C THR A 78 -13.73 -6.75 18.04
N LEU A 79 -12.43 -6.89 18.31
CA LEU A 79 -11.43 -5.99 17.76
C LEU A 79 -11.35 -6.06 16.23
N VAL A 80 -11.35 -7.27 15.65
CA VAL A 80 -11.36 -7.46 14.18
C VAL A 80 -12.63 -6.86 13.56
N ASP A 81 -13.79 -7.01 14.21
CA ASP A 81 -15.04 -6.40 13.75
C ASP A 81 -14.95 -4.86 13.74
N TYR A 82 -14.29 -4.24 14.73
CA TYR A 82 -14.03 -2.80 14.74
C TYR A 82 -13.09 -2.36 13.62
N VAL A 83 -11.99 -3.09 13.38
CA VAL A 83 -11.07 -2.79 12.27
C VAL A 83 -11.80 -2.87 10.92
N ALA A 84 -12.64 -3.88 10.71
CA ALA A 84 -13.44 -3.99 9.49
C ALA A 84 -14.45 -2.83 9.35
N LYS A 85 -15.01 -2.34 10.47
CA LYS A 85 -15.88 -1.15 10.48
C LYS A 85 -15.10 0.12 10.10
N PHE A 86 -13.85 0.25 10.57
CA PHE A 86 -12.96 1.36 10.21
C PHE A 86 -12.67 1.35 8.71
N GLU A 87 -12.18 0.24 8.17
CA GLU A 87 -11.88 0.11 6.73
C GLU A 87 -13.10 0.46 5.88
N LYS A 88 -14.28 -0.06 6.24
CA LYS A 88 -15.52 0.25 5.52
C LYS A 88 -15.87 1.74 5.55
N GLU A 89 -15.74 2.40 6.69
CA GLU A 89 -16.00 3.84 6.80
C GLU A 89 -15.02 4.67 5.99
N LEU A 90 -13.73 4.34 6.07
CA LEU A 90 -12.65 5.01 5.34
C LEU A 90 -12.87 4.92 3.82
N GLU A 91 -13.18 3.73 3.32
CA GLU A 91 -13.50 3.52 1.89
C GLU A 91 -14.78 4.25 1.47
N THR A 92 -15.81 4.30 2.33
CA THR A 92 -17.09 4.95 2.01
C THR A 92 -16.97 6.49 1.98
N LYS A 93 -16.09 7.05 2.80
CA LYS A 93 -15.83 8.50 2.87
C LYS A 93 -14.70 8.96 1.96
N ALA A 94 -14.08 8.05 1.19
CA ALA A 94 -13.06 8.42 0.22
C ALA A 94 -13.73 9.05 -1.02
N PRO A 95 -13.16 10.14 -1.58
CA PRO A 95 -11.89 10.79 -1.20
C PRO A 95 -12.02 11.92 -0.15
N GLU A 96 -13.24 12.28 0.27
CA GLU A 96 -13.50 13.46 1.10
C GLU A 96 -12.71 13.42 2.43
N GLY A 97 -12.70 12.26 3.09
CA GLY A 97 -12.01 12.02 4.35
C GLY A 97 -10.49 11.91 4.26
N GLY A 98 -9.89 12.19 3.09
CA GLY A 98 -8.43 12.24 2.92
C GLY A 98 -7.71 10.89 2.92
N TYR A 99 -8.43 9.79 3.07
CA TYR A 99 -7.91 8.43 2.93
C TYR A 99 -7.73 8.08 1.44
N TYR A 100 -6.53 7.63 1.06
CA TYR A 100 -6.23 7.20 -0.31
C TYR A 100 -6.30 5.68 -0.51
N GLY A 101 -6.26 4.91 0.58
CA GLY A 101 -6.15 3.46 0.53
C GLY A 101 -4.99 2.93 1.36
N GLY A 102 -4.89 1.61 1.44
CA GLY A 102 -3.83 0.93 2.19
C GLY A 102 -3.66 -0.52 1.78
N THR A 103 -2.65 -1.18 2.35
CA THR A 103 -2.42 -2.61 2.21
C THR A 103 -2.21 -3.25 3.56
N ASN A 104 -2.90 -4.37 3.79
CA ASN A 104 -2.71 -5.21 4.96
C ASN A 104 -1.53 -6.17 4.76
N TRP A 105 -0.67 -6.22 5.76
CA TRP A 105 0.48 -7.12 5.84
C TRP A 105 0.36 -8.01 7.08
N THR A 106 0.95 -9.19 7.01
CA THR A 106 1.09 -10.06 8.17
C THR A 106 2.56 -10.28 8.44
N ASN A 107 2.97 -9.96 9.66
CA ASN A 107 4.29 -10.26 10.20
C ASN A 107 4.19 -11.46 11.15
N GLN A 108 5.18 -12.32 11.10
CA GLN A 108 5.28 -13.51 11.93
C GLN A 108 6.55 -13.40 12.78
N GLU A 109 6.36 -13.21 14.08
CA GLU A 109 7.46 -13.04 15.02
C GLU A 109 8.21 -14.34 15.25
N GLN A 110 9.47 -14.23 15.69
CA GLN A 110 10.33 -15.39 15.98
C GLN A 110 9.72 -16.35 17.02
N ASN A 111 8.90 -15.82 17.93
CA ASN A 111 8.20 -16.58 18.97
C ASN A 111 6.85 -17.17 18.51
N GLY A 112 6.48 -17.02 17.25
CA GLY A 112 5.22 -17.54 16.71
C GLY A 112 4.01 -16.62 16.88
N ALA A 113 4.15 -15.43 17.47
CA ALA A 113 3.07 -14.44 17.50
C ALA A 113 2.86 -13.82 16.10
N THR A 114 1.58 -13.62 15.73
CA THR A 114 1.20 -13.02 14.46
C THR A 114 0.74 -11.58 14.69
N GLU A 115 1.29 -10.67 13.89
CA GLU A 115 0.90 -9.27 13.83
C GLU A 115 0.31 -8.97 12.45
N ALA A 116 -0.84 -8.31 12.40
CA ALA A 116 -1.39 -7.72 11.21
C ALA A 116 -1.05 -6.21 11.22
N VAL A 117 -0.56 -5.69 10.10
CA VAL A 117 -0.23 -4.27 9.94
C VAL A 117 -0.98 -3.71 8.74
N LEU A 118 -1.83 -2.71 8.97
CA LEU A 118 -2.38 -1.89 7.90
C LEU A 118 -1.41 -0.74 7.62
N ILE A 119 -0.86 -0.69 6.41
CA ILE A 119 -0.07 0.44 5.93
C ILE A 119 -0.98 1.26 5.01
N SER A 120 -1.36 2.45 5.46
CA SER A 120 -2.32 3.31 4.77
C SER A 120 -1.73 4.68 4.42
N TYR A 121 -2.31 5.29 3.38
CA TYR A 121 -1.85 6.57 2.83
C TYR A 121 -2.95 7.61 2.90
N TRP A 122 -2.56 8.82 3.27
CA TRP A 122 -3.48 9.90 3.60
C TRP A 122 -2.99 11.22 3.04
N ARG A 123 -3.95 12.12 2.80
CA ARG A 123 -3.73 13.50 2.38
C ARG A 123 -3.06 14.34 3.47
N SER A 124 -3.44 14.14 4.73
CA SER A 124 -2.91 14.93 5.86
C SER A 124 -3.03 14.19 7.19
N ILE A 125 -2.29 14.66 8.19
CA ILE A 125 -2.39 14.14 9.57
C ILE A 125 -3.73 14.58 10.18
N GLU A 126 -4.21 15.75 9.80
CA GLU A 126 -5.50 16.29 10.21
C GLU A 126 -6.66 15.39 9.78
N ASP A 127 -6.62 14.85 8.55
CA ASP A 127 -7.62 13.90 8.05
C ASP A 127 -7.64 12.59 8.88
N ILE A 128 -6.47 12.10 9.30
CA ILE A 128 -6.36 10.93 10.21
C ILE A 128 -7.02 11.27 11.55
N HIS A 129 -6.72 12.44 12.11
CA HIS A 129 -7.29 12.86 13.38
C HIS A 129 -8.80 13.10 13.30
N GLU A 130 -9.32 13.63 12.19
CA GLU A 130 -10.76 13.78 11.96
C GLU A 130 -11.45 12.42 12.03
N PHE A 131 -10.89 11.40 11.38
CA PHE A 131 -11.37 10.02 11.50
C PHE A 131 -11.26 9.50 12.94
N ALA A 132 -10.11 9.68 13.61
CA ALA A 132 -9.86 9.18 14.96
C ALA A 132 -10.78 9.81 16.03
N TYR A 133 -11.17 11.06 15.84
CA TYR A 133 -12.16 11.76 16.68
C TYR A 133 -13.61 11.49 16.26
N GLY A 134 -13.82 10.83 15.12
CA GLY A 134 -15.12 10.42 14.60
C GLY A 134 -15.81 9.34 15.46
N PRO A 135 -17.14 9.22 15.34
CA PRO A 135 -17.96 8.40 16.24
C PRO A 135 -17.56 6.91 16.23
N THR A 136 -17.24 6.36 15.06
CA THR A 136 -16.89 4.94 14.92
C THR A 136 -15.58 4.60 15.63
N HIS A 137 -14.54 5.42 15.45
CA HIS A 137 -13.27 5.21 16.14
C HIS A 137 -13.41 5.44 17.65
N ARG A 138 -14.15 6.48 18.06
CA ARG A 138 -14.45 6.76 19.47
C ARG A 138 -15.18 5.61 20.17
N GLU A 139 -16.17 5.00 19.51
CA GLU A 139 -16.89 3.85 20.04
C GLU A 139 -15.94 2.67 20.34
N ALA A 140 -15.06 2.35 19.40
CA ALA A 140 -14.07 1.29 19.56
C ALA A 140 -13.04 1.62 20.66
N TRP A 141 -12.59 2.88 20.72
CA TRP A 141 -11.65 3.33 21.74
C TRP A 141 -12.26 3.29 23.15
N ASP A 142 -13.53 3.67 23.29
CA ASP A 142 -14.25 3.58 24.55
C ASP A 142 -14.51 2.11 24.96
N TRP A 143 -14.76 1.21 23.99
CA TRP A 143 -14.78 -0.24 24.24
C TRP A 143 -13.42 -0.77 24.71
N TRP A 144 -12.33 -0.40 24.03
CA TRP A 144 -10.98 -0.82 24.37
C TRP A 144 -10.62 -0.39 25.79
N ASN A 145 -10.84 0.87 26.14
CA ASN A 145 -10.53 1.39 27.47
C ASN A 145 -11.34 0.73 28.58
N ARG A 146 -12.62 0.38 28.33
CA ARG A 146 -13.45 -0.35 29.31
C ARG A 146 -13.03 -1.80 29.49
N THR A 147 -12.42 -2.42 28.48
CA THR A 147 -12.07 -3.85 28.47
C THR A 147 -10.56 -4.10 28.55
N VAL A 148 -9.74 -3.07 28.76
CA VAL A 148 -8.27 -3.17 28.72
C VAL A 148 -7.71 -4.23 29.67
N ALA A 149 -8.32 -4.42 30.84
CA ALA A 149 -7.93 -5.44 31.81
C ALA A 149 -8.17 -6.88 31.33
N GLU A 150 -9.04 -7.08 30.33
CA GLU A 150 -9.35 -8.37 29.72
C GLU A 150 -8.55 -8.63 28.43
N ASN A 151 -7.73 -7.66 27.99
CA ASN A 151 -7.06 -7.64 26.69
C ASN A 151 -5.53 -7.73 26.82
N ASP A 152 -5.00 -8.33 27.89
CA ASP A 152 -3.56 -8.43 28.16
C ASP A 152 -2.78 -9.25 27.10
N HIS A 153 -3.49 -10.08 26.33
CA HIS A 153 -2.97 -10.83 25.19
C HIS A 153 -3.05 -10.09 23.85
N ILE A 154 -3.66 -8.90 23.79
CA ILE A 154 -3.83 -8.13 22.55
C ILE A 154 -2.91 -6.91 22.57
N GLY A 155 -2.09 -6.78 21.53
CA GLY A 155 -1.27 -5.59 21.28
C GLY A 155 -1.89 -4.72 20.19
N ILE A 156 -1.83 -3.40 20.38
CA ILE A 156 -2.10 -2.40 19.34
C ILE A 156 -0.92 -1.42 19.29
N ASN A 157 -0.52 -1.02 18.08
CA ASN A 157 0.45 0.06 17.88
C ASN A 157 -0.03 0.93 16.70
N HIS A 158 0.46 2.17 16.66
CA HIS A 158 0.38 2.97 15.45
C HIS A 158 1.55 3.91 15.31
N GLU A 159 1.87 4.28 14.07
CA GLU A 159 2.89 5.28 13.73
C GLU A 159 2.37 6.18 12.60
N ILE A 160 2.61 7.49 12.70
CA ILE A 160 2.22 8.48 11.70
C ILE A 160 3.46 9.19 11.17
N PHE A 161 3.64 9.18 9.85
CA PHE A 161 4.73 9.87 9.17
C PHE A 161 4.18 10.87 8.16
N GLY A 162 4.39 12.16 8.42
CA GLY A 162 4.17 13.21 7.44
C GLY A 162 5.41 13.40 6.57
N VAL A 163 5.26 13.25 5.25
CA VAL A 163 6.36 13.40 4.29
C VAL A 163 6.06 14.55 3.34
N ASP A 164 6.94 15.54 3.34
CA ASP A 164 6.81 16.73 2.51
C ASP A 164 7.00 16.43 1.02
N GLN A 165 6.62 17.41 0.20
CA GLN A 165 6.85 17.38 -1.25
C GLN A 165 8.32 17.10 -1.55
N LYS A 166 8.60 16.33 -2.61
CA LYS A 166 9.97 16.00 -3.08
C LYS A 166 10.80 15.19 -2.07
N GLN A 167 10.17 14.64 -1.03
CA GLN A 167 10.80 13.80 -0.01
C GLN A 167 10.27 12.37 0.03
N TRP A 168 9.45 11.98 -0.95
CA TRP A 168 8.98 10.61 -1.10
C TRP A 168 9.12 10.15 -2.56
N GLU A 169 9.30 8.85 -2.74
CA GLU A 169 9.25 8.19 -4.04
C GLU A 169 8.79 6.73 -3.87
N GLY A 170 8.43 6.08 -4.98
CA GLY A 170 8.17 4.64 -5.00
C GLY A 170 8.48 4.05 -6.37
N ILE A 171 8.84 2.77 -6.42
CA ILE A 171 9.09 2.05 -7.67
C ILE A 171 8.58 0.62 -7.58
N TYR A 172 7.90 0.18 -8.64
CA TYR A 172 7.37 -1.17 -8.79
C TYR A 172 7.86 -1.73 -10.12
N ILE A 173 8.47 -2.91 -10.12
CA ILE A 173 8.95 -3.58 -11.34
C ILE A 173 8.41 -4.99 -11.33
N ASN A 174 7.59 -5.32 -12.34
CA ASN A 174 6.98 -6.66 -12.47
C ASN A 174 6.22 -7.07 -11.19
N PHE A 175 5.44 -6.13 -10.66
CA PHE A 175 4.87 -6.23 -9.32
C PHE A 175 3.36 -5.95 -9.36
N GLN A 176 2.60 -6.58 -8.47
CA GLN A 176 1.20 -6.25 -8.23
C GLN A 176 1.08 -4.90 -7.52
N PRO A 177 0.05 -4.09 -7.80
CA PRO A 177 -0.23 -2.91 -6.99
C PRO A 177 -0.30 -3.25 -5.50
N THR A 178 0.51 -2.58 -4.71
CA THR A 178 0.55 -2.66 -3.24
C THR A 178 0.93 -1.29 -2.69
N LEU A 179 0.78 -1.07 -1.38
CA LEU A 179 1.21 0.14 -0.71
C LEU A 179 0.63 1.38 -1.43
N LEU A 180 1.43 2.42 -1.65
CA LEU A 180 0.99 3.61 -2.40
C LEU A 180 0.60 3.29 -3.85
N GLY A 181 1.06 2.18 -4.43
CA GLY A 181 0.67 1.77 -5.78
C GLY A 181 -0.76 1.22 -5.88
N ALA A 182 -1.35 0.80 -4.76
CA ALA A 182 -2.69 0.25 -4.68
C ALA A 182 -3.77 1.28 -4.29
N THR A 183 -3.39 2.53 -4.02
CA THR A 183 -4.35 3.59 -3.68
C THR A 183 -5.19 4.00 -4.90
N THR A 184 -6.29 4.71 -4.64
CA THR A 184 -7.19 5.22 -5.68
C THR A 184 -7.52 6.69 -5.43
N TYR A 185 -7.74 7.42 -6.52
CA TYR A 185 -8.06 8.85 -6.48
C TYR A 185 -9.27 9.13 -7.37
N LEU A 186 -10.11 10.08 -6.96
CA LEU A 186 -11.23 10.53 -7.78
C LEU A 186 -10.76 11.64 -8.73
N ARG A 187 -10.81 11.37 -10.03
CA ARG A 187 -10.74 12.40 -11.05
C ARG A 187 -12.12 12.97 -11.29
N LYS A 188 -12.27 14.26 -10.98
CA LYS A 188 -13.53 14.98 -11.18
C LYS A 188 -13.78 15.17 -12.67
N GLY A 189 -15.00 14.89 -13.09
CA GLY A 189 -15.46 15.14 -14.44
C GLY A 189 -15.64 16.63 -14.71
N ASP A 190 -15.26 17.06 -15.92
CA ASP A 190 -15.45 18.44 -16.38
C ASP A 190 -16.60 18.53 -17.37
N LYS A 191 -17.29 19.69 -17.37
CA LYS A 191 -18.24 20.07 -18.42
C LYS A 191 -17.48 20.86 -19.49
N PHE A 192 -16.90 20.17 -20.46
CA PHE A 192 -16.34 20.83 -21.65
C PHE A 192 -17.45 21.15 -22.67
N ILE A 193 -17.20 22.13 -23.54
CA ILE A 193 -18.04 22.46 -24.70
C ILE A 193 -17.95 21.28 -25.68
N GLY A 194 -18.78 20.25 -25.49
CA GLY A 194 -18.76 19.01 -26.28
C GLY A 194 -19.26 17.76 -25.56
N GLY A 195 -19.49 17.80 -24.24
CA GLY A 195 -20.05 16.68 -23.50
C GLY A 195 -19.79 16.75 -21.99
N LYS A 196 -20.53 15.94 -21.23
CA LYS A 196 -20.29 15.73 -19.80
C LYS A 196 -19.27 14.58 -19.64
N VAL A 197 -18.14 14.84 -19.01
CA VAL A 197 -17.25 13.79 -18.52
C VAL A 197 -17.73 13.44 -17.10
N ASP A 198 -17.94 12.16 -16.82
CA ASP A 198 -18.30 11.69 -15.48
C ASP A 198 -17.05 11.48 -14.62
N ASP A 199 -17.24 11.46 -13.29
CA ASP A 199 -16.15 11.20 -12.36
C ASP A 199 -15.55 9.80 -12.57
N GLN A 200 -14.24 9.69 -12.43
CA GLN A 200 -13.52 8.44 -12.66
C GLN A 200 -12.51 8.16 -11.54
N TRP A 201 -12.54 6.93 -11.02
CA TRP A 201 -11.48 6.44 -10.15
C TRP A 201 -10.23 6.10 -10.96
N ILE A 202 -9.09 6.66 -10.56
CA ILE A 202 -7.80 6.46 -11.20
C ILE A 202 -6.79 5.85 -10.23
N ASN A 203 -5.82 5.10 -10.77
CA ASN A 203 -4.68 4.58 -10.01
C ASN A 203 -3.48 5.56 -10.10
N PRO A 204 -2.56 5.56 -9.13
CA PRO A 204 -1.41 6.45 -9.10
C PRO A 204 -0.24 6.00 -9.97
N LEU A 205 -0.29 4.80 -10.55
CA LEU A 205 0.86 4.19 -11.20
C LEU A 205 1.10 4.79 -12.59
N MET A 206 2.23 5.47 -12.71
CA MET A 206 2.71 6.08 -13.94
C MET A 206 3.88 5.26 -14.52
N ASP A 207 3.95 5.19 -15.86
CA ASP A 207 5.07 4.52 -16.55
C ASP A 207 6.40 5.19 -16.16
N ALA A 208 7.28 4.40 -15.55
CA ALA A 208 8.59 4.81 -15.11
C ALA A 208 9.71 4.09 -15.87
N SER A 209 9.40 3.45 -17.00
CA SER A 209 10.41 2.84 -17.89
C SER A 209 11.28 3.87 -18.61
N LYS A 210 10.78 5.11 -18.76
CA LYS A 210 11.41 6.22 -19.49
C LYS A 210 11.15 7.56 -18.80
N GLY A 211 11.80 8.62 -19.30
CA GLY A 211 11.62 9.98 -18.80
C GLY A 211 12.16 10.20 -17.39
N LYS A 212 11.68 11.26 -16.72
CA LYS A 212 12.16 11.67 -15.38
C LYS A 212 11.98 10.56 -14.34
N LEU A 213 10.84 9.86 -14.35
CA LEU A 213 10.49 8.81 -13.38
C LEU A 213 11.38 7.55 -13.44
N ARG A 214 12.21 7.40 -14.49
CA ARG A 214 13.16 6.28 -14.61
C ARG A 214 14.18 6.23 -13.48
N SER A 215 14.54 7.39 -12.93
CA SER A 215 15.55 7.55 -11.88
C SER A 215 14.92 7.89 -10.52
N SER A 216 15.60 7.55 -9.42
CA SER A 216 15.17 7.95 -8.06
C SER A 216 15.10 9.47 -7.92
N ALA A 217 16.11 10.21 -8.40
CA ALA A 217 16.08 11.68 -8.43
C ALA A 217 14.81 12.21 -9.11
N GLY A 218 14.48 11.72 -10.30
CA GLY A 218 13.33 12.21 -11.02
C GLY A 218 12.00 11.83 -10.39
N ARG A 219 11.91 10.71 -9.65
CA ARG A 219 10.71 10.36 -8.85
C ARG A 219 10.57 11.24 -7.61
N LEU A 220 11.68 11.76 -7.07
CA LEU A 220 11.72 12.82 -6.06
C LEU A 220 11.49 14.22 -6.65
N GLY A 221 11.24 14.34 -7.96
CA GLY A 221 11.11 15.63 -8.66
C GLY A 221 12.40 16.45 -8.78
N ARG A 222 13.57 15.80 -8.64
CA ARG A 222 14.90 16.42 -8.73
C ARG A 222 15.51 16.20 -10.11
N ASN A 223 16.54 16.97 -10.46
CA ASN A 223 17.27 16.80 -11.71
C ASN A 223 18.18 15.55 -11.64
N PRO A 224 17.94 14.50 -12.46
CA PRO A 224 18.76 13.28 -12.44
C PRO A 224 20.23 13.51 -12.81
N THR A 225 20.50 14.49 -13.68
CA THR A 225 21.85 14.80 -14.18
C THR A 225 22.80 15.18 -13.04
N GLN A 226 22.31 15.87 -12.00
CA GLN A 226 23.13 16.24 -10.86
C GLN A 226 23.60 15.02 -10.05
N LEU A 227 22.78 13.97 -9.94
CA LEU A 227 23.19 12.72 -9.29
C LEU A 227 24.17 11.93 -10.16
N TYR A 228 23.92 11.91 -11.48
CA TYR A 228 24.80 11.27 -12.45
C TYR A 228 26.20 11.87 -12.42
N GLU A 229 26.32 13.19 -12.42
CA GLU A 229 27.60 13.90 -12.29
C GLU A 229 28.26 13.63 -10.94
N LYS A 230 27.50 13.68 -9.84
CA LYS A 230 28.02 13.46 -8.48
C LYS A 230 28.55 12.04 -8.26
N HIS A 231 27.90 11.04 -8.85
CA HIS A 231 28.19 9.62 -8.62
C HIS A 231 28.82 8.90 -9.82
N GLY A 232 29.11 9.61 -10.92
CA GLY A 232 29.69 9.02 -12.13
C GLY A 232 28.77 8.03 -12.87
N LEU A 233 27.45 8.09 -12.62
CA LEU A 233 26.46 7.16 -13.17
C LEU A 233 25.84 7.76 -14.44
N GLY A 234 26.05 7.16 -15.61
CA GLY A 234 25.39 7.64 -16.84
C GLY A 234 23.87 7.39 -16.86
N PRO A 235 23.09 8.04 -17.76
CA PRO A 235 21.66 7.76 -17.96
C PRO A 235 21.34 6.29 -18.31
N ASP A 236 22.36 5.59 -18.84
CA ASP A 236 22.37 4.17 -19.20
C ASP A 236 23.31 3.34 -18.32
N SER A 237 23.73 3.86 -17.16
CA SER A 237 24.43 3.03 -16.19
C SER A 237 23.48 1.92 -15.71
N SER A 238 23.70 0.70 -16.22
CA SER A 238 23.18 -0.49 -15.59
C SER A 238 23.95 -0.68 -14.29
N TYR A 239 23.26 -1.09 -13.23
CA TYR A 239 23.89 -1.56 -11.98
C TYR A 239 24.72 -2.86 -12.18
N GLU A 240 25.00 -3.26 -13.42
CA GLU A 240 25.62 -4.56 -13.76
C GLU A 240 27.15 -4.52 -13.88
N LYS A 241 27.81 -3.38 -13.61
CA LYS A 241 29.28 -3.33 -13.57
C LYS A 241 29.77 -3.20 -12.15
N GLU A 242 29.73 -4.30 -11.41
CA GLU A 242 30.65 -4.64 -10.31
C GLU A 242 30.22 -6.01 -9.72
N ALA A 243 30.40 -7.04 -10.55
CA ALA A 243 30.48 -8.43 -10.10
C ALA A 243 31.59 -9.10 -10.92
N GLU A 244 32.83 -8.72 -10.63
CA GLU A 244 34.04 -9.50 -10.94
C GLU A 244 34.74 -9.84 -9.63
#